data_AF-A0A940BBY8-F1
#
_entry.id   AF-A0A940BBY8-F1
#
_cell.length_a   1.000
_cell.length_b   1.000
_cell.length_c   1.000
_cell.angle_alpha   90.00
_cell.angle_beta   90.00
_cell.angle_gamma   90.00
#
_symmetry.space_group_name_H-M   'P 1'
#
loop_
_entity.id
_entity.type
_entity.pdbx_description
1 polymer ?
#
loop_
_entity_poly.entity_id
_entity_poly.type
_entity_poly.pdbx_seq_one_letter_code
_entity_poly.pdbx_strand_id
1 'polypeptide(L)'
;MKQEDTSFLTKYGKDPGFKVPENYFADFNKRMVDMLPDVEITPVDVKPTMWQRVRPLVYLAAMFAGVWCMLTVLKNVNNTDPYAVGAVAEKLTDDKSNVDEFIMSGSVSDYDIINYEDSVVMSNEEEVIEQND
;
A
#
# COMPACT_ATOMS: atom_id res chain seq x y z
N MET A 1 -27.06 54.51 63.35
CA MET A 1 -27.11 53.65 62.14
C MET A 1 -26.62 52.24 62.47
N LYS A 2 -27.43 51.44 63.18
CA LYS A 2 -27.16 50.01 63.45
C LYS A 2 -28.44 49.20 63.67
N GLN A 3 -29.62 49.80 63.45
CA GLN A 3 -30.91 49.19 63.77
C GLN A 3 -31.58 48.53 62.54
N GLU A 4 -31.17 48.90 61.33
CA GLU A 4 -31.78 48.39 60.10
C GLU A 4 -31.28 46.98 59.73
N ASP A 5 -29.98 46.69 59.85
CA ASP A 5 -29.41 45.37 59.56
C ASP A 5 -29.93 44.26 60.49
N THR A 6 -30.18 44.59 61.77
CA THR A 6 -30.76 43.66 62.75
C THR A 6 -32.20 43.29 62.41
N SER A 7 -32.95 44.19 61.78
CA SER A 7 -34.35 43.95 61.40
C SER A 7 -34.46 43.02 60.19
N PHE A 8 -33.52 43.10 59.25
CA PHE A 8 -33.50 42.28 58.04
C PHE A 8 -33.09 40.82 58.34
N LEU A 9 -32.03 40.62 59.14
CA LEU A 9 -31.57 39.28 59.53
C LEU A 9 -32.58 38.53 60.41
N THR A 10 -33.39 39.25 61.20
CA THR A 10 -34.46 38.65 62.01
C THR A 10 -35.68 38.29 61.18
N LYS A 11 -36.00 39.07 60.13
CA LYS A 11 -37.13 38.79 59.22
C LYS A 11 -36.88 37.64 58.25
N TYR A 12 -35.66 37.53 57.71
CA TYR A 12 -35.35 36.56 56.66
C TYR A 12 -34.52 35.37 57.15
N GLY A 13 -34.08 35.39 58.42
CA GLY A 13 -33.25 34.35 59.00
C GLY A 13 -31.86 34.29 58.35
N LYS A 14 -30.87 33.81 59.11
CA LYS A 14 -29.51 33.58 58.60
C LYS A 14 -29.34 32.19 57.98
N ASP A 15 -30.44 31.46 57.87
CA ASP A 15 -30.46 30.14 57.25
C ASP A 15 -30.76 30.30 55.77
N PRO A 16 -29.80 30.05 54.87
CA PRO A 16 -29.96 30.25 53.43
C PRO A 16 -30.98 29.30 52.79
N GLY A 17 -31.73 28.49 53.55
CA GLY A 17 -32.72 27.51 53.06
C GLY A 17 -32.12 26.32 52.32
N PHE A 18 -30.90 26.45 51.81
CA PHE A 18 -30.15 25.41 51.11
C PHE A 18 -29.30 24.62 52.11
N LYS A 19 -29.93 23.81 52.95
CA LYS A 19 -29.24 22.77 53.73
C LYS A 19 -29.32 21.45 52.99
N VAL A 20 -28.17 20.88 52.69
CA VAL A 20 -28.07 19.58 52.05
C VAL A 20 -28.65 18.52 53.00
N PRO A 21 -29.42 17.54 52.51
CA PRO A 21 -29.94 16.46 53.36
C PRO A 21 -28.80 15.74 54.11
N GLU A 22 -29.12 15.28 55.32
CA GLU A 22 -28.21 14.47 56.12
C GLU A 22 -27.69 13.28 55.30
N ASN A 23 -26.38 13.04 55.33
CA ASN A 23 -25.67 11.99 54.58
C ASN A 23 -25.63 12.10 53.03
N TYR A 24 -26.08 13.20 52.41
CA TYR A 24 -25.99 13.36 50.94
C TYR A 24 -24.58 13.16 50.39
N PHE A 25 -23.56 13.79 51.00
CA PHE A 25 -22.17 13.65 50.54
C PHE A 25 -21.58 12.27 50.84
N ALA A 26 -22.07 11.60 51.90
CA ALA A 26 -21.65 10.24 52.24
C ALA A 26 -22.16 9.22 51.20
N ASP A 27 -23.35 9.44 50.65
CA ASP A 27 -23.94 8.59 49.61
C ASP A 27 -23.68 9.07 48.18
N PHE A 28 -23.17 10.30 48.00
CA PHE A 28 -22.83 10.85 46.68
C PHE A 28 -21.80 9.99 45.95
N ASN A 29 -20.73 9.58 46.64
CA ASN A 29 -19.69 8.77 46.02
C ASN A 29 -20.23 7.39 45.58
N LYS A 30 -21.08 6.76 46.40
CA LYS A 30 -21.76 5.50 46.05
C LYS A 30 -22.63 5.68 44.80
N ARG A 31 -23.47 6.71 44.79
CA ARG A 31 -24.33 7.04 43.64
C ARG A 31 -23.53 7.38 42.40
N MET A 32 -22.40 8.06 42.53
CA MET A 32 -21.52 8.39 41.43
C MET A 32 -20.98 7.11 40.80
N VAL A 33 -20.45 6.19 41.60
CA VAL A 33 -19.94 4.89 41.10
C VAL A 33 -21.06 4.06 40.50
N ASP A 34 -22.24 4.02 41.12
CA ASP A 34 -23.41 3.29 40.59
C ASP A 34 -23.95 3.91 39.27
N MET A 35 -23.70 5.21 39.05
CA MET A 35 -24.06 5.92 37.81
C MET A 35 -22.97 5.86 36.75
N LEU A 36 -21.73 5.47 37.11
CA LEU A 36 -20.72 5.20 36.11
C LEU A 36 -21.18 3.95 35.34
N PRO A 37 -21.46 4.05 34.04
CA PRO A 37 -21.68 2.84 33.25
C PRO A 37 -20.43 1.98 33.41
N ASP A 38 -20.61 0.67 33.59
CA ASP A 38 -19.52 -0.28 33.51
C ASP A 38 -18.80 0.03 32.20
N VAL A 39 -17.61 0.63 32.31
CA VAL A 39 -16.75 0.82 31.15
C VAL A 39 -16.27 -0.58 30.87
N GLU A 40 -17.10 -1.31 30.13
CA GLU A 40 -16.67 -2.48 29.41
C GLU A 40 -15.60 -1.95 28.47
N ILE A 41 -14.35 -2.02 28.96
CA ILE A 41 -13.19 -2.18 28.11
C ILE A 41 -13.41 -3.55 27.46
N THR A 42 -14.42 -3.65 26.60
CA THR A 42 -14.41 -4.61 25.54
C THR A 42 -13.07 -4.33 24.89
N PRO A 43 -12.09 -5.26 24.94
CA PRO A 43 -11.03 -5.17 23.96
C PRO A 43 -11.82 -5.10 22.66
N VAL A 44 -11.75 -3.95 21.98
CA VAL A 44 -12.30 -3.87 20.64
C VAL A 44 -11.55 -4.98 19.94
N ASP A 45 -12.24 -6.11 19.74
CA ASP A 45 -11.73 -7.20 18.96
C ASP A 45 -11.66 -6.59 17.57
N VAL A 46 -10.54 -5.92 17.30
CA VAL A 46 -10.19 -5.41 15.99
C VAL A 46 -9.96 -6.67 15.21
N LYS A 47 -11.06 -7.27 14.74
CA LYS A 47 -11.04 -8.50 13.97
C LYS A 47 -10.06 -8.21 12.84
N PRO A 48 -8.91 -8.90 12.79
CA PRO A 48 -7.91 -8.60 11.79
C PRO A 48 -8.60 -8.72 10.45
N THR A 49 -8.54 -7.64 9.68
CA THR A 49 -9.18 -7.60 8.37
C THR A 49 -8.67 -8.77 7.55
N MET A 50 -9.55 -9.40 6.76
CA MET A 50 -9.18 -10.59 5.97
C MET A 50 -7.90 -10.36 5.15
N TRP A 51 -7.66 -9.11 4.73
CA TRP A 51 -6.43 -8.66 4.06
C TRP A 51 -5.15 -8.80 4.88
N GLN A 52 -5.19 -8.56 6.19
CA GLN A 52 -4.02 -8.75 7.07
C GLN A 52 -3.62 -10.24 7.14
N ARG A 53 -4.57 -11.17 7.00
CA ARG A 53 -4.30 -12.61 6.94
C ARG A 53 -3.78 -13.07 5.58
N VAL A 54 -4.16 -12.40 4.50
CA VAL A 54 -3.74 -12.76 3.13
C VAL A 54 -2.32 -12.29 2.81
N ARG A 55 -1.89 -11.12 3.33
CA ARG A 55 -0.52 -10.60 3.16
C ARG A 55 0.58 -11.65 3.36
N PRO A 56 0.67 -12.37 4.49
CA PRO A 56 1.71 -13.38 4.69
C PRO A 56 1.61 -14.55 3.70
N LEU A 57 0.40 -14.96 3.30
CA LEU A 57 0.22 -16.03 2.31
C LEU A 57 0.70 -15.61 0.92
N VAL A 58 0.54 -14.35 0.53
CA VAL A 58 1.05 -13.82 -0.74
C VAL A 58 2.58 -13.82 -0.75
N TYR A 59 3.24 -13.43 0.36
CA TYR A 59 4.70 -13.52 0.45
C TYR A 59 5.21 -14.95 0.34
N LEU A 60 4.53 -15.91 1.00
CA LEU A 60 4.86 -17.33 0.87
C LEU A 60 4.66 -17.80 -0.57
N ALA A 61 3.53 -17.47 -1.20
CA ALA A 61 3.25 -17.82 -2.58
C ALA A 61 4.32 -17.26 -3.54
N ALA A 62 4.78 -16.02 -3.33
CA ALA A 62 5.84 -15.41 -4.14
C ALA A 62 7.19 -16.14 -3.97
N MET A 63 7.55 -16.53 -2.74
CA MET A 63 8.76 -17.33 -2.49
C MET A 63 8.66 -18.71 -3.15
N PHE A 64 7.52 -19.39 -3.01
CA PHE A 64 7.29 -20.68 -3.66
C PHE A 64 7.30 -20.57 -5.18
N ALA A 65 6.65 -19.55 -5.76
CA ALA A 65 6.65 -19.29 -7.19
C ALA A 65 8.05 -18.99 -7.72
N GLY A 66 8.87 -18.21 -6.99
CA GLY A 66 10.25 -17.94 -7.36
C GLY A 66 11.11 -19.20 -7.41
N VAL A 67 11.08 -20.02 -6.36
CA VAL A 67 11.83 -21.29 -6.30
C VAL A 67 11.30 -22.27 -7.36
N TRP A 68 9.99 -22.38 -7.54
CA TRP A 68 9.37 -23.26 -8.52
C TRP A 68 9.69 -22.85 -9.96
N CYS A 69 9.65 -21.56 -10.25
CA CYS A 69 10.04 -20.99 -11.54
C CYS A 69 11.50 -21.33 -11.85
N MET A 70 12.41 -21.07 -10.90
CA MET A 70 13.83 -21.39 -11.06
C MET A 70 14.04 -22.88 -11.36
N LEU A 71 13.40 -23.78 -10.60
CA LEU A 71 13.51 -25.22 -10.83
C LEU A 71 12.90 -25.66 -12.17
N THR A 72 11.79 -25.04 -12.58
CA THR A 72 11.13 -25.37 -13.86
C THR A 72 11.98 -24.93 -15.04
N VAL A 73 12.56 -23.72 -15.00
CA VAL A 73 13.47 -23.23 -16.04
C VAL A 73 14.70 -24.14 -16.14
N LEU A 74 15.34 -24.48 -15.02
CA LEU A 74 16.51 -25.37 -15.02
C LEU A 74 16.17 -26.79 -15.51
N LYS A 75 15.03 -27.33 -15.07
CA LYS A 75 14.57 -28.64 -15.53
C LYS A 75 14.23 -28.63 -17.02
N ASN A 76 13.65 -27.55 -17.52
CA ASN A 76 13.38 -27.40 -18.93
C ASN A 76 14.69 -27.28 -19.70
N VAL A 77 15.65 -26.44 -19.31
CA VAL A 77 16.96 -26.35 -19.98
C VAL A 77 17.69 -27.70 -20.03
N ASN A 78 17.58 -28.51 -18.98
CA ASN A 78 18.23 -29.82 -18.93
C ASN A 78 17.51 -30.93 -19.74
N ASN A 79 16.21 -30.77 -20.03
CA ASN A 79 15.39 -31.77 -20.74
C ASN A 79 14.91 -31.30 -22.13
N THR A 80 15.21 -30.06 -22.51
CA THR A 80 14.78 -29.49 -23.79
C THR A 80 15.95 -29.58 -24.75
N ASP A 81 15.71 -30.17 -25.92
CA ASP A 81 16.66 -30.11 -27.02
C ASP A 81 17.08 -28.65 -27.22
N PRO A 82 18.38 -28.31 -27.23
CA PRO A 82 18.85 -26.92 -27.31
C PRO A 82 18.28 -26.11 -28.48
N TYR A 83 17.73 -26.80 -29.48
CA TYR A 83 17.01 -26.23 -30.62
C TYR A 83 15.64 -25.61 -30.26
N ALA A 84 14.89 -26.19 -29.32
CA ALA A 84 13.55 -25.71 -28.94
C ALA A 84 13.60 -24.50 -27.99
N VAL A 85 14.66 -24.36 -27.18
CA VAL A 85 14.88 -23.16 -26.35
C VAL A 85 15.27 -21.95 -27.22
N GLY A 86 16.08 -22.17 -28.27
CA GLY A 86 16.39 -21.16 -29.27
C GLY A 86 15.13 -20.66 -30.00
N ALA A 87 14.25 -21.56 -30.42
CA ALA A 87 13.04 -21.21 -31.15
C ALA A 87 12.00 -20.42 -30.32
N VAL A 88 11.92 -20.63 -29.00
CA VAL A 88 11.03 -19.82 -28.14
C VAL A 88 11.62 -18.44 -27.84
N ALA A 89 12.94 -18.33 -27.71
CA ALA A 89 13.62 -17.04 -27.57
C ALA A 89 13.53 -16.23 -28.87
N GLU A 90 13.75 -16.89 -30.02
CA GLU A 90 13.62 -16.30 -31.35
C GLU A 90 12.21 -15.77 -31.60
N LYS A 91 11.17 -16.51 -31.20
CA LYS A 91 9.77 -16.04 -31.31
C LYS A 91 9.42 -14.86 -30.39
N LEU A 92 10.14 -14.67 -29.29
CA LEU A 92 9.98 -13.50 -28.43
C LEU A 92 10.69 -12.27 -29.04
N THR A 93 11.75 -12.49 -29.83
CA THR A 93 12.53 -11.42 -30.48
C THR A 93 12.09 -11.08 -31.91
N ASP A 94 11.51 -12.01 -32.67
CA ASP A 94 11.13 -11.87 -34.09
C ASP A 94 9.78 -11.17 -34.32
N ASP A 95 9.05 -10.81 -33.26
CA ASP A 95 7.88 -9.97 -33.42
C ASP A 95 8.34 -8.56 -33.82
N LYS A 96 8.34 -8.26 -35.12
CA LYS A 96 8.77 -6.97 -35.68
C LYS A 96 8.02 -5.76 -35.09
N SER A 97 6.88 -6.01 -34.43
CA SER A 97 6.14 -5.03 -33.62
C SER A 97 6.98 -4.44 -32.46
N ASN A 98 7.91 -5.24 -31.92
CA ASN A 98 8.78 -4.88 -30.80
C ASN A 98 9.76 -3.77 -31.17
N VAL A 99 10.21 -3.75 -32.43
CA VAL A 99 11.36 -2.94 -32.85
C VAL A 99 10.97 -1.48 -32.94
N ASP A 100 9.79 -1.17 -33.48
CA ASP A 100 9.24 0.19 -33.50
C ASP A 100 8.99 0.73 -32.08
N GLU A 101 8.50 -0.12 -31.16
CA GLU A 101 8.31 0.26 -29.75
C GLU A 101 9.66 0.45 -29.02
N PHE A 102 10.68 -0.32 -29.38
CA PHE A 102 12.03 -0.20 -28.83
C PHE A 102 12.70 1.12 -29.28
N ILE A 103 12.54 1.50 -30.55
CA ILE A 103 13.01 2.80 -31.07
C ILE A 103 12.22 3.96 -30.45
N MET A 104 10.90 3.84 -30.30
CA MET A 104 10.08 4.92 -29.73
C MET A 104 10.24 5.07 -28.20
N SER A 105 10.62 4.00 -27.49
CA SER A 105 10.85 4.01 -26.03
C SER A 105 12.22 4.58 -25.62
N GLY A 106 13.08 4.95 -26.58
CA GLY A 106 14.41 5.51 -26.31
C GLY A 106 15.39 4.51 -25.72
N SER A 107 15.12 3.21 -25.91
CA SER A 107 15.97 2.12 -25.44
C SER A 107 17.05 1.72 -26.46
N VAL A 108 16.98 2.26 -27.69
CA VAL A 108 18.05 2.22 -28.69
C VAL A 108 18.93 3.47 -28.54
N SER A 109 20.26 3.32 -28.63
CA SER A 109 21.16 4.47 -28.54
C SER A 109 21.34 5.14 -29.90
N ASP A 110 21.61 6.45 -29.93
CA ASP A 110 21.91 7.19 -31.16
C ASP A 110 23.07 6.53 -31.95
N TYR A 111 24.02 5.90 -31.26
CA TYR A 111 25.12 5.17 -31.88
C TYR A 111 24.65 3.93 -32.65
N ASP A 112 23.68 3.19 -32.11
CA ASP A 112 23.13 2.00 -32.76
C ASP A 112 22.30 2.37 -34.00
N ILE A 113 21.58 3.50 -33.94
CA ILE A 113 20.83 4.05 -35.08
C ILE A 113 21.79 4.46 -36.21
N ILE A 114 22.87 5.18 -35.90
CA ILE A 114 23.83 5.65 -36.91
C ILE A 114 24.50 4.46 -37.61
N ASN A 115 24.87 3.41 -36.87
CA ASN A 115 25.47 2.22 -37.47
C ASN A 115 24.49 1.46 -38.38
N TYR A 116 23.20 1.44 -38.03
CA TYR A 116 22.18 0.83 -38.88
C TYR A 116 21.97 1.65 -40.16
N GLU A 117 21.87 2.97 -40.06
CA GLU A 117 21.79 3.85 -41.24
C GLU A 117 23.03 3.73 -42.13
N ASP A 118 24.24 3.69 -41.55
CA ASP A 118 25.49 3.50 -42.28
C ASP A 118 25.49 2.15 -43.03
N SER A 119 25.04 1.07 -42.38
CA SER A 119 24.93 -0.24 -43.04
C SER A 119 23.92 -0.27 -44.20
N VAL A 120 22.83 0.49 -44.09
CA VAL A 120 21.81 0.62 -45.15
C VAL A 120 22.32 1.51 -46.29
N VAL A 121 23.02 2.60 -45.98
CA VAL A 121 23.65 3.47 -46.98
C VAL A 121 24.72 2.71 -47.77
N MET A 122 25.57 1.94 -47.08
CA MET A 122 26.58 1.08 -47.74
C MET A 122 25.94 0.03 -48.66
N SER A 123 24.80 -0.55 -48.28
CA SER A 123 24.07 -1.48 -49.16
C SER A 123 23.49 -0.80 -50.41
N ASN A 124 23.05 0.46 -50.29
CA ASN A 124 22.51 1.21 -51.42
C ASN A 124 23.62 1.78 -52.32
N GLU A 125 24.79 2.11 -51.78
CA GLU A 125 25.95 2.54 -52.57
C GLU A 125 26.59 1.38 -53.35
N GLU A 126 26.63 0.17 -52.79
CA GLU A 126 27.05 -1.03 -53.53
C GLU A 126 26.12 -1.34 -54.72
N GLU A 127 24.81 -1.15 -54.56
CA GLU A 127 23.83 -1.39 -55.63
C GLU A 127 23.91 -0.34 -56.77
N VAL A 128 24.36 0.90 -56.47
CA VAL A 128 24.52 1.97 -57.47
C VAL A 128 25.81 1.83 -58.29
N ILE A 129 26.86 1.23 -57.74
CA ILE A 129 28.12 0.97 -58.45
C ILE A 129 27.95 -0.19 -59.44
N GLU A 130 27.09 -1.17 -59.14
CA GLU A 130 26.86 -2.34 -60.01
C GLU A 130 26.01 -2.04 -61.26
N GLN A 131 25.38 -0.87 -61.36
CA GLN A 131 24.53 -0.49 -62.51
C GLN A 131 25.18 0.46 -63.54
N ASN A 132 26.44 0.88 -63.34
CA ASN A 132 27.13 1.81 -64.26
C ASN A 132 28.38 1.22 -64.97
N ASP A 133 28.55 -0.10 -64.99
CA ASP A 133 29.49 -0.83 -65.88
C ASP A 133 28.75 -1.63 -66.96
#